data_AF-A0A9W8CXP7-F1
#
_entry.id   AF-A0A9W8CXP7-F1
#
_cell.length_a   1.000
_cell.length_b   1.000
_cell.length_c   1.000
_cell.angle_alpha   90.00
_cell.angle_beta   90.00
_cell.angle_gamma   90.00
#
_symmetry.space_group_name_H-M   'P 1'
#
loop_
_entity.id
_entity.type
_entity.pdbx_description
1 polymer ?
#
loop_
_entity_poly.entity_id
_entity_poly.type
_entity_poly.pdbx_seq_one_letter_code
_entity_poly.pdbx_strand_id
1 'polypeptide(L)'
;MAQDLRGALVGFCNPLLDISAVVDDDLLAEYKLKANDAIMASPEHAPLFQTLIDKYDAKLLPGGSGQNSLRGAQLLLPANSAVFFGAVGQDENAQRLKAAADKAGLRTNYMVNPDTPTGTCALLITGHNRSMVADLKAAETYKHAHTVAAENWKDIEAARLYYITGFFTAVSPETIQTVAKHAHEAGKTFTMNLSAPFVPEFFTDKVLDAMPYINVLFGNEDEAAALARALKLDVTDVGQIAKRVADLPRAGARPRLVVFTQGAECTVTAASDREDMRVFGVTPVPSAEIGDTNGAGDAFVAGFLAQYIQGKPLDTCVEAGHWLAGLVVRQIGPNYPDGDLTFVPANAAN
;
A
#
# COMPACT_ATOMS: atom_id res chain seq x y z
N MET A 1 -23.51 0.20 -20.29
CA MET A 1 -23.42 1.47 -19.54
C MET A 1 -22.16 1.40 -18.70
N ALA A 2 -21.30 2.43 -18.73
CA ALA A 2 -20.12 2.47 -17.86
C ALA A 2 -20.58 2.46 -16.40
N GLN A 3 -19.94 1.66 -15.53
CA GLN A 3 -20.28 1.64 -14.11
C GLN A 3 -19.94 3.01 -13.49
N ASP A 4 -20.84 3.55 -12.67
CA ASP A 4 -20.51 4.70 -11.82
C ASP A 4 -19.55 4.24 -10.71
N LEU A 5 -18.36 4.80 -10.71
CA LEU A 5 -17.30 4.47 -9.76
C LEU A 5 -17.02 5.59 -8.76
N ARG A 6 -17.78 6.69 -8.77
CA ARG A 6 -17.56 7.81 -7.84
C ARG A 6 -17.58 7.34 -6.39
N GLY A 7 -16.46 7.55 -5.69
CA GLY A 7 -16.26 7.11 -4.30
C GLY A 7 -16.32 5.59 -4.09
N ALA A 8 -16.24 4.78 -5.13
CA ALA A 8 -16.38 3.33 -5.03
C ALA A 8 -15.17 2.66 -4.36
N LEU A 9 -14.00 3.31 -4.39
CA LEU A 9 -12.77 2.85 -3.76
C LEU A 9 -12.43 3.75 -2.56
N VAL A 10 -12.35 3.18 -1.36
CA VAL A 10 -11.90 3.92 -0.16
C VAL A 10 -10.60 3.31 0.37
N GLY A 11 -9.61 4.17 0.59
CA GLY A 11 -8.30 3.82 1.10
C GLY A 11 -8.01 4.38 2.50
N PHE A 12 -7.29 3.65 3.34
CA PHE A 12 -6.75 4.15 4.61
C PHE A 12 -5.26 3.84 4.73
N CYS A 13 -4.46 4.84 5.07
CA CYS A 13 -3.04 4.71 5.37
C CYS A 13 -2.51 5.97 6.07
N ASN A 14 -1.21 5.99 6.33
CA ASN A 14 -0.46 7.13 6.85
C ASN A 14 0.02 7.99 5.66
N PRO A 15 -0.52 9.20 5.46
CA PRO A 15 0.01 10.13 4.47
C PRO A 15 1.35 10.69 4.98
N LEU A 16 2.43 10.42 4.26
CA LEU A 16 3.79 10.79 4.65
C LEU A 16 4.48 11.53 3.50
N LEU A 17 5.29 12.53 3.83
CA LEU A 17 6.24 13.09 2.87
C LEU A 17 7.54 12.29 2.91
N ASP A 18 7.90 11.70 1.77
CA ASP A 18 9.14 10.97 1.62
C ASP A 18 10.31 11.95 1.44
N ILE A 19 11.37 11.74 2.21
CA ILE A 19 12.66 12.44 2.10
C ILE A 19 13.65 11.42 1.54
N SER A 20 13.81 11.44 0.22
CA SER A 20 14.52 10.41 -0.52
C SER A 20 15.91 10.87 -0.97
N ALA A 21 16.94 10.09 -0.67
CA ALA A 21 18.29 10.38 -1.11
C ALA A 21 19.10 9.11 -1.39
N VAL A 22 20.05 9.22 -2.32
CA VAL A 22 21.10 8.23 -2.51
C VAL A 22 22.16 8.48 -1.46
N VAL A 23 22.46 7.45 -0.66
CA VAL A 23 23.40 7.52 0.47
C VAL A 23 24.44 6.42 0.35
N ASP A 24 25.42 6.42 1.26
CA ASP A 24 26.38 5.33 1.42
C ASP A 24 25.97 4.37 2.55
N ASP A 25 26.65 3.22 2.60
CA ASP A 25 26.43 2.22 3.65
C ASP A 25 26.89 2.71 5.04
N ASP A 26 27.78 3.71 5.08
CA ASP A 26 28.26 4.31 6.33
C ASP A 26 27.11 5.03 7.06
N LEU A 27 26.25 5.76 6.33
CA LEU A 27 25.08 6.40 6.94
C LEU A 27 24.06 5.38 7.45
N LEU A 28 23.86 4.25 6.75
CA LEU A 28 23.03 3.17 7.27
C LEU A 28 23.60 2.61 8.58
N ALA A 29 24.91 2.37 8.63
CA ALA A 29 25.58 1.88 9.83
C ALA A 29 25.50 2.88 11.00
N GLU A 30 25.66 4.18 10.73
CA GLU A 30 25.54 5.26 11.74
C GLU A 30 24.19 5.21 12.47
N TYR A 31 23.11 5.00 11.72
CA TYR A 31 21.74 4.92 12.24
C TYR A 31 21.26 3.49 12.52
N LYS A 32 22.15 2.48 12.43
CA LYS A 32 21.85 1.05 12.67
C LYS A 32 20.71 0.51 11.80
N LEU A 33 20.64 0.99 10.56
CA LEU A 33 19.64 0.62 9.58
C LEU A 33 20.13 -0.56 8.75
N LYS A 34 19.22 -1.46 8.42
CA LYS A 34 19.47 -2.53 7.45
C LYS A 34 19.09 -2.05 6.06
N ALA A 35 19.85 -2.47 5.05
CA ALA A 35 19.43 -2.30 3.68
C ALA A 35 18.13 -3.12 3.42
N ASN A 36 17.22 -2.55 2.63
CA ASN A 36 15.95 -3.18 2.25
C ASN A 36 15.02 -3.50 3.44
N ASP A 37 14.90 -2.57 4.39
CA ASP A 37 14.09 -2.71 5.60
C ASP A 37 13.16 -1.51 5.81
N ALA A 38 12.13 -1.68 6.61
CA ALA A 38 11.16 -0.64 6.94
C ALA A 38 10.89 -0.62 8.44
N ILE A 39 11.23 0.50 9.09
CA ILE A 39 11.09 0.67 10.54
C ILE A 39 10.38 1.96 10.90
N MET A 40 9.92 2.02 12.15
CA MET A 40 9.44 3.23 12.79
C MET A 40 10.60 4.01 13.40
N ALA A 41 10.58 5.35 13.27
CA ALA A 41 11.61 6.21 13.84
C ALA A 41 11.62 6.13 15.38
N SER A 42 12.78 5.81 15.94
CA SER A 42 13.11 6.06 17.36
C SER A 42 13.77 7.44 17.54
N PRO A 43 13.91 7.97 18.78
CA PRO A 43 14.56 9.26 19.02
C PRO A 43 15.98 9.38 18.44
N GLU A 44 16.71 8.27 18.30
CA GLU A 44 18.07 8.29 17.72
C GLU A 44 18.07 8.61 16.22
N HIS A 45 16.94 8.40 15.54
CA HIS A 45 16.76 8.69 14.12
C HIS A 45 16.34 10.13 13.84
N ALA A 46 15.97 10.93 14.85
CA ALA A 46 15.48 12.30 14.63
C ALA A 46 16.44 13.18 13.78
N PRO A 47 17.78 13.12 13.96
CA PRO A 47 18.70 13.91 13.14
C PRO A 47 18.83 13.44 11.68
N LEU A 48 18.38 12.21 11.37
CA LEU A 48 18.53 11.61 10.05
C LEU A 48 17.81 12.43 8.98
N PHE A 49 16.57 12.83 9.25
CA PHE A 49 15.72 13.55 8.29
C PHE A 49 16.36 14.86 7.82
N GLN A 50 16.91 15.64 8.76
CA GLN A 50 17.63 16.87 8.42
C GLN A 50 18.97 16.59 7.76
N THR A 51 19.67 15.53 8.17
CA THR A 51 20.93 15.11 7.55
C THR A 51 20.77 14.77 6.07
N LEU A 52 19.68 14.09 5.69
CA LEU A 52 19.37 13.80 4.29
C LEU A 52 19.18 15.09 3.48
N ILE A 53 18.42 16.05 4.02
CA ILE A 53 18.17 17.34 3.37
C ILE A 53 19.47 18.13 3.20
N ASP A 54 20.28 18.24 4.26
CA ASP A 54 21.44 19.14 4.28
C ASP A 54 22.65 18.57 3.54
N LYS A 55 22.82 17.24 3.50
CA LYS A 55 24.06 16.60 3.03
C LYS A 55 23.90 15.71 1.79
N TYR A 56 22.69 15.25 1.46
CA TYR A 56 22.48 14.21 0.44
C TYR A 56 21.55 14.62 -0.72
N ASP A 57 21.35 15.92 -0.97
CA ASP A 57 20.47 16.44 -2.04
C ASP A 57 19.08 15.75 -2.06
N ALA A 58 18.51 15.57 -0.87
CA ALA A 58 17.28 14.81 -0.73
C ALA A 58 16.13 15.42 -1.54
N LYS A 59 15.34 14.55 -2.16
CA LYS A 59 14.11 14.90 -2.86
C LYS A 59 12.92 14.71 -1.91
N LEU A 60 12.06 15.72 -1.88
CA LEU A 60 10.81 15.70 -1.12
C LEU A 60 9.68 15.20 -2.02
N LEU A 61 9.20 13.99 -1.77
CA LEU A 61 8.24 13.31 -2.64
C LEU A 61 6.95 12.99 -1.86
N PRO A 62 5.77 13.19 -2.48
CA PRO A 62 4.51 12.80 -1.85
C PRO A 62 4.43 11.28 -1.76
N GLY A 63 4.37 10.76 -0.53
CA GLY A 63 4.44 9.32 -0.25
C GLY A 63 3.25 8.80 0.56
N GLY A 64 3.54 7.76 1.35
CA GLY A 64 2.56 6.96 2.10
C GLY A 64 1.96 5.84 1.25
N SER A 65 2.21 4.58 1.63
CA SER A 65 1.91 3.40 0.80
C SER A 65 0.48 3.36 0.25
N GLY A 66 -0.52 3.56 1.11
CA GLY A 66 -1.91 3.58 0.68
C GLY A 66 -2.23 4.77 -0.20
N GLN A 67 -1.67 5.94 0.08
CA GLN A 67 -1.87 7.11 -0.75
C GLN A 67 -1.25 6.93 -2.14
N ASN A 68 -0.06 6.34 -2.22
CA ASN A 68 0.58 5.97 -3.49
C ASN A 68 -0.31 5.01 -4.28
N SER A 69 -0.82 3.96 -3.63
CA SER A 69 -1.70 2.96 -4.24
C SER A 69 -2.99 3.60 -4.78
N LEU A 70 -3.63 4.48 -3.99
CA LEU A 70 -4.88 5.12 -4.38
C LEU A 70 -4.69 6.19 -5.46
N ARG A 71 -3.56 6.91 -5.46
CA ARG A 71 -3.19 7.83 -6.55
C ARG A 71 -3.04 7.07 -7.86
N GLY A 72 -2.30 5.96 -7.85
CA GLY A 72 -2.13 5.12 -9.04
C GLY A 72 -3.44 4.53 -9.54
N ALA A 73 -4.26 3.98 -8.64
CA ALA A 73 -5.56 3.42 -9.00
C ALA A 73 -6.45 4.50 -9.63
N GLN A 74 -6.46 5.71 -9.06
CA GLN A 74 -7.25 6.82 -9.57
C GLN A 74 -6.80 7.28 -10.97
N LEU A 75 -5.52 7.23 -11.30
CA LEU A 75 -5.02 7.54 -12.66
C LEU A 75 -5.57 6.58 -13.74
N LEU A 76 -5.99 5.37 -13.34
CA LEU A 76 -6.57 4.36 -14.23
C LEU A 76 -8.10 4.28 -14.15
N LEU A 77 -8.72 5.12 -13.33
CA LEU A 77 -10.16 5.12 -13.07
C LEU A 77 -10.79 6.46 -13.46
N PRO A 78 -12.11 6.50 -13.70
CA PRO A 78 -12.83 7.77 -13.87
C PRO A 78 -12.58 8.73 -12.69
N ALA A 79 -12.58 10.03 -12.94
CA ALA A 79 -12.33 11.04 -11.91
C ALA A 79 -13.22 10.86 -10.67
N ASN A 80 -12.65 11.11 -9.48
CA ASN A 80 -13.32 10.97 -8.18
C ASN A 80 -13.78 9.54 -7.83
N SER A 81 -13.17 8.51 -8.42
CA SER A 81 -13.50 7.11 -8.10
C SER A 81 -12.96 6.68 -6.74
N ALA A 82 -11.86 7.27 -6.30
CA ALA A 82 -11.16 6.94 -5.07
C ALA A 82 -11.25 8.05 -4.01
N VAL A 83 -11.30 7.63 -2.75
CA VAL A 83 -11.25 8.49 -1.57
C VAL A 83 -10.17 7.97 -0.62
N PHE A 84 -9.26 8.83 -0.18
CA PHE A 84 -8.19 8.46 0.73
C PHE A 84 -8.38 9.12 2.10
N PHE A 85 -8.33 8.31 3.15
CA PHE A 85 -8.39 8.73 4.56
C PHE A 85 -7.02 8.59 5.21
N GLY A 86 -6.67 9.58 6.02
CA GLY A 86 -5.42 9.65 6.77
C GLY A 86 -5.38 10.91 7.64
N ALA A 87 -4.30 11.11 8.40
CA ALA A 87 -4.13 12.32 9.22
C ALA A 87 -2.86 13.09 8.85
N VAL A 88 -2.96 14.41 8.77
CA VAL A 88 -1.88 15.32 8.38
C VAL A 88 -1.79 16.51 9.33
N GLY A 89 -0.67 17.22 9.32
CA GLY A 89 -0.51 18.48 10.02
C GLY A 89 -1.20 19.65 9.31
N GLN A 90 -1.09 20.85 9.87
CA GLN A 90 -1.46 22.09 9.19
C GLN A 90 -0.20 22.82 8.66
N ASP A 91 0.48 22.20 7.69
CA ASP A 91 1.77 22.67 7.19
C ASP A 91 1.95 22.50 5.67
N GLU A 92 3.09 22.94 5.15
CA GLU A 92 3.43 22.84 3.72
C GLU A 92 3.54 21.39 3.23
N ASN A 93 3.91 20.46 4.10
CA ASN A 93 4.01 19.04 3.75
C ASN A 93 2.61 18.46 3.49
N ALA A 94 1.62 18.80 4.31
CA ALA A 94 0.22 18.45 4.06
C ALA A 94 -0.27 19.02 2.72
N GLN A 95 0.11 20.26 2.39
CA GLN A 95 -0.25 20.89 1.12
C GLN A 95 0.39 20.17 -0.08
N ARG A 96 1.65 19.75 0.02
CA ARG A 96 2.34 18.96 -1.02
C ARG A 96 1.65 17.61 -1.26
N LEU A 97 1.29 16.90 -0.19
CA LEU A 97 0.57 15.63 -0.28
C LEU A 97 -0.80 15.82 -0.92
N LYS A 98 -1.55 16.84 -0.49
CA LYS A 98 -2.85 17.18 -1.07
C LYS A 98 -2.73 17.54 -2.55
N ALA A 99 -1.78 18.38 -2.94
CA ALA A 99 -1.59 18.78 -4.34
C ALA A 99 -1.29 17.59 -5.25
N ALA A 100 -0.51 16.62 -4.77
CA ALA A 100 -0.19 15.40 -5.50
C ALA A 100 -1.40 14.46 -5.67
N ALA A 101 -2.28 14.39 -4.65
CA ALA A 101 -3.54 13.67 -4.74
C ALA A 101 -4.52 14.36 -5.68
N ASP A 102 -4.65 15.69 -5.59
CA ASP A 102 -5.52 16.50 -6.46
C ASP A 102 -5.09 16.40 -7.92
N LYS A 103 -3.77 16.43 -8.22
CA LYS A 103 -3.23 16.22 -9.59
C LYS A 103 -3.64 14.87 -10.16
N ALA A 104 -3.71 13.82 -9.33
CA ALA A 104 -4.16 12.50 -9.74
C ALA A 104 -5.71 12.38 -9.80
N GLY A 105 -6.46 13.39 -9.33
CA GLY A 105 -7.92 13.31 -9.20
C GLY A 105 -8.40 12.48 -8.00
N LEU A 106 -7.50 12.20 -7.03
CA LEU A 106 -7.81 11.43 -5.82
C LEU A 106 -8.42 12.36 -4.77
N ARG A 107 -9.64 12.06 -4.32
CA ARG A 107 -10.24 12.82 -3.23
C ARG A 107 -9.59 12.46 -1.90
N THR A 108 -9.11 13.45 -1.17
CA THR A 108 -8.54 13.28 0.17
C THR A 108 -9.55 13.66 1.24
N ASN A 109 -9.75 12.79 2.24
CA ASN A 109 -10.46 13.05 3.47
C ASN A 109 -9.46 12.98 4.64
N TYR A 110 -8.62 14.01 4.75
CA TYR A 110 -7.64 14.08 5.83
C TYR A 110 -8.28 14.60 7.13
N MET A 111 -7.96 13.92 8.23
CA MET A 111 -8.07 14.52 9.55
C MET A 111 -6.87 15.48 9.74
N VAL A 112 -7.15 16.76 10.01
CA VAL A 112 -6.08 17.75 10.21
C VAL A 112 -5.81 17.93 11.70
N ASN A 113 -4.55 17.76 12.10
CA ASN A 113 -4.08 18.07 13.44
C ASN A 113 -3.16 19.31 13.38
N PRO A 114 -3.60 20.49 13.85
CA PRO A 114 -2.80 21.71 13.77
C PRO A 114 -1.60 21.73 14.71
N ASP A 115 -1.59 20.88 15.75
CA ASP A 115 -0.57 20.89 16.81
C ASP A 115 0.58 19.92 16.55
N THR A 116 0.55 19.17 15.44
CA THR A 116 1.54 18.14 15.11
C THR A 116 1.91 18.26 13.63
N PRO A 117 3.20 18.26 13.27
CA PRO A 117 3.61 18.33 11.87
C PRO A 117 3.17 17.08 11.10
N THR A 118 3.01 17.21 9.79
CA THR A 118 2.79 16.09 8.87
C THR A 118 3.94 15.09 8.96
N GLY A 119 3.60 13.80 8.97
CA GLY A 119 4.60 12.73 9.05
C GLY A 119 5.53 12.68 7.84
N THR A 120 6.70 12.09 8.05
CA THR A 120 7.74 11.95 7.03
C THR A 120 8.31 10.54 7.02
N CYS A 121 8.85 10.12 5.87
CA CYS A 121 9.58 8.87 5.74
C CYS A 121 10.96 9.15 5.15
N ALA A 122 12.03 8.84 5.88
CA ALA A 122 13.37 8.87 5.33
C ALA A 122 13.56 7.64 4.43
N LEU A 123 13.87 7.86 3.16
CA LEU A 123 14.13 6.82 2.17
C LEU A 123 15.61 6.87 1.78
N LEU A 124 16.37 5.91 2.28
CA LEU A 124 17.80 5.80 2.06
C LEU A 124 18.07 4.78 0.97
N ILE A 125 18.59 5.24 -0.17
CA ILE A 125 18.85 4.40 -1.34
C ILE A 125 20.33 4.02 -1.35
N THR A 126 20.62 2.71 -1.22
CA THR A 126 21.97 2.14 -1.41
C THR A 126 21.94 1.08 -2.50
N GLY A 127 22.54 1.39 -3.66
CA GLY A 127 22.47 0.53 -4.85
C GLY A 127 21.01 0.28 -5.30
N HIS A 128 20.54 -0.96 -5.15
CA HIS A 128 19.16 -1.37 -5.45
C HIS A 128 18.32 -1.64 -4.18
N ASN A 129 18.78 -1.21 -3.00
CA ASN A 129 18.06 -1.39 -1.75
C ASN A 129 17.49 -0.07 -1.25
N ARG A 130 16.42 -0.16 -0.45
CA ARG A 130 15.80 0.99 0.21
C ARG A 130 15.62 0.70 1.69
N SER A 131 16.24 1.50 2.54
CA SER A 131 15.93 1.50 3.97
C SER A 131 14.94 2.62 4.25
N MET A 132 13.83 2.30 4.91
CA MET A 132 12.73 3.23 5.19
C MET A 132 12.61 3.47 6.70
N VAL A 133 12.61 4.73 7.12
CA VAL A 133 12.42 5.12 8.52
C VAL A 133 11.26 6.10 8.61
N ALA A 134 10.12 5.64 9.12
CA ALA A 134 8.89 6.42 9.18
C ALA A 134 8.73 7.15 10.53
N ASP A 135 8.62 8.47 10.49
CA ASP A 135 8.21 9.32 11.61
C ASP A 135 6.79 9.82 11.37
N LEU A 136 5.81 9.11 11.95
CA LEU A 136 4.39 9.26 11.59
C LEU A 136 3.81 10.63 11.98
N LYS A 137 4.27 11.23 13.08
CA LYS A 137 3.79 12.53 13.59
C LYS A 137 2.25 12.63 13.48
N ALA A 138 1.71 13.61 12.76
CA ALA A 138 0.27 13.79 12.64
C ALA A 138 -0.50 12.53 12.16
N ALA A 139 0.12 11.67 11.34
CA ALA A 139 -0.51 10.43 10.89
C ALA A 139 -0.85 9.49 12.07
N GLU A 140 -0.02 9.46 13.12
CA GLU A 140 -0.26 8.66 14.34
C GLU A 140 -1.46 9.14 15.15
N THR A 141 -1.88 10.39 14.91
CA THR A 141 -2.96 11.04 15.67
C THR A 141 -4.35 10.73 15.13
N TYR A 142 -4.45 9.99 14.02
CA TYR A 142 -5.72 9.63 13.39
C TYR A 142 -6.69 9.01 14.39
N LYS A 143 -7.91 9.56 14.46
CA LYS A 143 -8.94 9.11 15.39
C LYS A 143 -10.01 8.32 14.66
N HIS A 144 -10.37 7.16 15.20
CA HIS A 144 -11.54 6.39 14.75
C HIS A 144 -12.82 7.24 14.65
N ALA A 145 -13.00 8.19 15.56
CA ALA A 145 -14.10 9.16 15.55
C ALA A 145 -14.21 9.96 14.23
N HIS A 146 -13.09 10.23 13.54
CA HIS A 146 -13.10 10.87 12.22
C HIS A 146 -13.78 9.97 11.19
N THR A 147 -13.48 8.67 11.18
CA THR A 147 -14.10 7.71 10.24
C THR A 147 -15.61 7.58 10.45
N VAL A 148 -16.06 7.48 11.71
CA VAL A 148 -17.48 7.22 12.04
C VAL A 148 -18.33 8.49 12.16
N ALA A 149 -17.74 9.68 12.02
CA ALA A 149 -18.50 10.92 11.90
C ALA A 149 -19.44 10.83 10.68
N ALA A 150 -20.69 11.29 10.83
CA ALA A 150 -21.74 11.07 9.84
C ALA A 150 -21.37 11.60 8.44
N GLU A 151 -20.68 12.74 8.38
CA GLU A 151 -20.21 13.38 7.16
C GLU A 151 -19.13 12.60 6.42
N ASN A 152 -18.39 11.73 7.12
CA ASN A 152 -17.31 10.90 6.59
C ASN A 152 -17.79 9.46 6.34
N TRP A 153 -18.66 8.95 7.22
CA TRP A 153 -19.26 7.62 7.10
C TRP A 153 -20.01 7.42 5.77
N LYS A 154 -20.59 8.49 5.20
CA LYS A 154 -21.21 8.44 3.86
C LYS A 154 -20.27 7.91 2.77
N ASP A 155 -18.97 8.17 2.86
CA ASP A 155 -17.97 7.65 1.92
C ASP A 155 -17.78 6.15 2.11
N ILE A 156 -17.81 5.70 3.37
CA ILE A 156 -17.75 4.29 3.74
C ILE A 156 -19.01 3.56 3.27
N GLU A 157 -20.19 4.18 3.37
CA GLU A 157 -21.44 3.61 2.86
C GLU A 157 -21.51 3.58 1.33
N ALA A 158 -20.95 4.56 0.63
CA ALA A 158 -20.93 4.60 -0.83
C ALA A 158 -19.91 3.62 -1.45
N ALA A 159 -18.82 3.33 -0.75
CA ALA A 159 -17.76 2.46 -1.25
C ALA A 159 -18.23 1.05 -1.61
N ARG A 160 -17.56 0.44 -2.58
CA ARG A 160 -17.72 -0.96 -3.01
C ARG A 160 -16.49 -1.81 -2.65
N LEU A 161 -15.33 -1.16 -2.56
CA LEU A 161 -14.04 -1.76 -2.25
C LEU A 161 -13.28 -0.88 -1.26
N TYR A 162 -12.73 -1.52 -0.23
CA TYR A 162 -11.84 -0.88 0.75
C TYR A 162 -10.42 -1.41 0.59
N TYR A 163 -9.42 -0.54 0.68
CA TYR A 163 -8.02 -0.90 0.76
C TYR A 163 -7.38 -0.27 1.98
N ILE A 164 -6.89 -1.09 2.90
CA ILE A 164 -6.20 -0.61 4.10
C ILE A 164 -4.80 -1.22 4.15
N THR A 165 -3.78 -0.39 4.33
CA THR A 165 -2.41 -0.90 4.52
C THR A 165 -2.23 -1.45 5.93
N GLY A 166 -1.38 -2.46 6.08
CA GLY A 166 -0.94 -3.02 7.35
C GLY A 166 -0.29 -1.98 8.28
N PHE A 167 0.35 -0.95 7.72
CA PHE A 167 0.87 0.18 8.50
C PHE A 167 -0.19 0.89 9.35
N PHE A 168 -1.45 0.89 8.90
CA PHE A 168 -2.54 1.54 9.62
C PHE A 168 -2.96 0.76 10.87
N THR A 169 -2.54 -0.50 11.00
CA THR A 169 -2.75 -1.32 12.21
C THR A 169 -2.05 -0.73 13.43
N ALA A 170 -0.91 -0.06 13.23
CA ALA A 170 -0.20 0.62 14.31
C ALA A 170 -0.89 1.93 14.75
N VAL A 171 -1.80 2.47 13.95
CA VAL A 171 -2.43 3.78 14.17
C VAL A 171 -3.87 3.66 14.64
N SER A 172 -4.71 2.90 13.92
CA SER A 172 -6.12 2.77 14.27
C SER A 172 -6.67 1.39 13.91
N PRO A 173 -6.27 0.34 14.66
CA PRO A 173 -6.82 -1.02 14.46
C PRO A 173 -8.36 -1.04 14.63
N GLU A 174 -8.93 -0.14 15.43
CA GLU A 174 -10.38 0.04 15.58
C GLU A 174 -11.04 0.44 14.26
N THR A 175 -10.43 1.36 13.49
CA THR A 175 -10.93 1.74 12.17
C THR A 175 -10.90 0.57 11.20
N ILE A 176 -9.81 -0.20 11.21
CA ILE A 176 -9.71 -1.42 10.39
C ILE A 176 -10.86 -2.36 10.72
N GLN A 177 -11.09 -2.64 12.00
CA GLN A 177 -12.15 -3.52 12.46
C GLN A 177 -13.55 -3.02 12.08
N THR A 178 -13.85 -1.74 12.28
CA THR A 178 -15.14 -1.15 11.93
C THR A 178 -15.41 -1.24 10.42
N VAL A 179 -14.44 -0.86 9.59
CA VAL A 179 -14.60 -0.89 8.13
C VAL A 179 -14.68 -2.33 7.61
N ALA A 180 -13.88 -3.24 8.15
CA ALA A 180 -13.88 -4.65 7.75
C ALA A 180 -15.21 -5.35 8.08
N LYS A 181 -15.77 -5.11 9.27
CA LYS A 181 -17.08 -5.64 9.67
C LYS A 181 -18.20 -5.08 8.81
N HIS A 182 -18.23 -3.76 8.62
CA HIS A 182 -19.20 -3.11 7.73
C HIS A 182 -19.11 -3.66 6.30
N ALA A 183 -17.90 -3.84 5.77
CA ALA A 183 -17.70 -4.40 4.44
C ALA A 183 -18.30 -5.81 4.34
N HIS A 184 -18.09 -6.64 5.34
CA HIS A 184 -18.65 -7.99 5.40
C HIS A 184 -20.18 -7.98 5.50
N GLU A 185 -20.75 -7.22 6.43
CA GLU A 185 -22.20 -7.11 6.65
C GLU A 185 -22.93 -6.56 5.42
N ALA A 186 -22.31 -5.60 4.72
CA ALA A 186 -22.86 -5.00 3.50
C ALA A 186 -22.50 -5.76 2.21
N GLY A 187 -21.80 -6.90 2.29
CA GLY A 187 -21.42 -7.70 1.10
C GLY A 187 -20.42 -7.01 0.16
N LYS A 188 -19.62 -6.08 0.69
CA LYS A 188 -18.59 -5.32 -0.04
C LYS A 188 -17.23 -6.00 0.03
N THR A 189 -16.27 -5.50 -0.73
CA THR A 189 -14.91 -6.06 -0.76
C THR A 189 -14.01 -5.35 0.23
N PHE A 190 -13.43 -6.07 1.18
CA PHE A 190 -12.35 -5.58 2.03
C PHE A 190 -11.01 -6.16 1.58
N THR A 191 -10.03 -5.29 1.35
CA THR A 191 -8.68 -5.66 0.93
C THR A 191 -7.64 -5.04 1.85
N MET A 192 -6.55 -5.75 2.09
CA MET A 192 -5.50 -5.32 3.00
C MET A 192 -4.12 -5.68 2.45
N ASN A 193 -3.11 -4.87 2.76
CA ASN A 193 -1.70 -5.19 2.47
C ASN A 193 -0.97 -5.52 3.79
N LEU A 194 -0.01 -6.46 3.79
CA LEU A 194 0.85 -6.73 4.94
C LEU A 194 1.84 -5.60 5.22
N SER A 195 2.29 -4.91 4.18
CA SER A 195 3.03 -3.63 4.18
C SER A 195 4.47 -3.64 4.69
N ALA A 196 4.77 -4.42 5.73
CA ALA A 196 6.15 -4.66 6.18
C ALA A 196 6.22 -5.89 7.10
N PRO A 197 7.36 -6.58 7.21
CA PRO A 197 7.54 -7.74 8.09
C PRO A 197 7.15 -7.48 9.56
N PHE A 198 7.42 -6.28 10.08
CA PHE A 198 7.10 -5.94 11.47
C PHE A 198 5.59 -5.93 11.74
N VAL A 199 4.74 -5.73 10.73
CA VAL A 199 3.29 -5.63 10.90
C VAL A 199 2.72 -6.96 11.42
N PRO A 200 2.86 -8.09 10.71
CA PRO A 200 2.38 -9.37 11.23
C PRO A 200 3.20 -9.89 12.43
N GLU A 201 4.43 -9.41 12.66
CA GLU A 201 5.26 -9.84 13.81
C GLU A 201 4.94 -9.11 15.12
N PHE A 202 4.67 -7.81 15.09
CA PHE A 202 4.40 -7.00 16.29
C PHE A 202 2.92 -6.71 16.51
N PHE A 203 2.13 -6.73 15.44
CA PHE A 203 0.68 -6.49 15.49
C PHE A 203 -0.11 -7.74 15.10
N THR A 204 0.45 -8.93 15.35
CA THR A 204 -0.13 -10.23 14.99
C THR A 204 -1.61 -10.31 15.36
N ASP A 205 -1.96 -10.07 16.63
CA ASP A 205 -3.34 -10.18 17.10
C ASP A 205 -4.29 -9.26 16.32
N LYS A 206 -3.86 -8.04 16.01
CA LYS A 206 -4.68 -7.06 15.28
C LYS A 206 -4.86 -7.43 13.81
N VAL A 207 -3.81 -7.97 13.17
CA VAL A 207 -3.90 -8.52 11.81
C VAL A 207 -4.84 -9.72 11.80
N LEU A 208 -4.74 -10.62 12.78
CA LEU A 208 -5.60 -11.81 12.90
C LEU A 208 -7.05 -11.46 13.22
N ASP A 209 -7.31 -10.41 14.01
CA ASP A 209 -8.66 -9.90 14.23
C ASP A 209 -9.31 -9.44 12.92
N ALA A 210 -8.54 -8.89 11.97
CA ALA A 210 -9.05 -8.41 10.68
C ALA A 210 -9.17 -9.55 9.65
N MET A 211 -8.31 -10.56 9.77
CA MET A 211 -8.16 -11.66 8.80
C MET A 211 -9.49 -12.29 8.36
N PRO A 212 -10.47 -12.60 9.24
CA PRO A 212 -11.74 -13.21 8.84
C PRO A 212 -12.54 -12.44 7.79
N TYR A 213 -12.31 -11.12 7.68
CA TYR A 213 -13.03 -10.21 6.80
C TYR A 213 -12.26 -9.89 5.50
N ILE A 214 -10.97 -10.20 5.43
CA ILE A 214 -10.12 -9.91 4.27
C ILE A 214 -10.50 -10.78 3.08
N ASN A 215 -10.92 -10.15 1.99
CA ASN A 215 -11.23 -10.80 0.71
C ASN A 215 -10.01 -10.86 -0.21
N VAL A 216 -9.16 -9.82 -0.20
CA VAL A 216 -7.88 -9.84 -0.92
C VAL A 216 -6.77 -9.39 0.03
N LEU A 217 -5.77 -10.25 0.24
CA LEU A 217 -4.58 -9.93 1.01
C LEU A 217 -3.39 -9.77 0.06
N PHE A 218 -2.74 -8.62 0.09
CA PHE A 218 -1.51 -8.33 -0.63
C PHE A 218 -0.30 -8.44 0.29
N GLY A 219 0.85 -8.75 -0.30
CA GLY A 219 2.14 -8.60 0.34
C GLY A 219 3.30 -8.98 -0.59
N ASN A 220 4.52 -8.91 -0.09
CA ASN A 220 5.69 -9.46 -0.75
C ASN A 220 6.17 -10.77 -0.06
N GLU A 221 7.25 -11.36 -0.55
CA GLU A 221 7.85 -12.59 -0.04
C GLU A 221 8.30 -12.48 1.43
N ASP A 222 8.90 -11.35 1.80
CA ASP A 222 9.44 -11.13 3.15
C ASP A 222 8.30 -10.97 4.18
N GLU A 223 7.26 -10.24 3.80
CA GLU A 223 6.02 -10.07 4.55
C GLU A 223 5.25 -11.39 4.68
N ALA A 224 5.19 -12.18 3.61
CA ALA A 224 4.58 -13.51 3.63
C ALA A 224 5.34 -14.43 4.59
N ALA A 225 6.68 -14.43 4.55
CA ALA A 225 7.51 -15.18 5.48
C ALA A 225 7.31 -14.72 6.94
N ALA A 226 7.19 -13.40 7.17
CA ALA A 226 6.90 -12.85 8.49
C ALA A 226 5.53 -13.29 9.02
N LEU A 227 4.49 -13.26 8.18
CA LEU A 227 3.17 -13.78 8.54
C LEU A 227 3.20 -15.28 8.81
N ALA A 228 3.94 -16.06 8.02
CA ALA A 228 4.09 -17.51 8.24
C ALA A 228 4.71 -17.81 9.60
N ARG A 229 5.77 -17.08 9.99
CA ARG A 229 6.39 -17.17 11.33
C ARG A 229 5.39 -16.82 12.43
N ALA A 230 4.68 -15.70 12.29
CA ALA A 230 3.68 -15.25 13.26
C ALA A 230 2.56 -16.28 13.48
N LEU A 231 2.13 -16.93 12.38
CA LEU A 231 1.15 -18.01 12.39
C LEU A 231 1.71 -19.39 12.76
N LYS A 232 3.03 -19.50 12.95
CA LYS A 232 3.75 -20.77 13.20
C LYS A 232 3.47 -21.83 12.14
N LEU A 233 3.42 -21.41 10.88
CA LEU A 233 3.27 -22.32 9.75
C LEU A 233 4.59 -23.02 9.46
N ASP A 234 4.57 -24.34 9.31
CA ASP A 234 5.72 -25.16 8.95
C ASP A 234 5.89 -25.24 7.42
N VAL A 235 5.98 -24.08 6.77
CA VAL A 235 6.20 -23.93 5.33
C VAL A 235 7.01 -22.66 5.05
N THR A 236 7.89 -22.70 4.07
CA THR A 236 8.74 -21.56 3.66
C THR A 236 8.51 -21.13 2.21
N ASP A 237 7.92 -21.99 1.39
CA ASP A 237 7.56 -21.68 0.00
C ASP A 237 6.42 -20.66 -0.04
N VAL A 238 6.60 -19.57 -0.79
CA VAL A 238 5.63 -18.45 -0.89
C VAL A 238 4.27 -18.94 -1.40
N GLY A 239 4.25 -19.89 -2.33
CA GLY A 239 3.04 -20.56 -2.83
C GLY A 239 2.26 -21.29 -1.74
N GLN A 240 2.97 -22.12 -0.97
CA GLN A 240 2.39 -22.84 0.14
C GLN A 240 1.91 -21.90 1.26
N ILE A 241 2.68 -20.86 1.58
CA ILE A 241 2.27 -19.83 2.54
C ILE A 241 0.98 -19.17 2.06
N ALA A 242 0.93 -18.71 0.79
CA ALA A 242 -0.26 -18.09 0.21
C ALA A 242 -1.49 -18.99 0.33
N LYS A 243 -1.35 -20.29 0.04
CA LYS A 243 -2.44 -21.25 0.17
C LYS A 243 -2.91 -21.43 1.61
N ARG A 244 -1.99 -21.62 2.56
CA ARG A 244 -2.32 -21.72 4.00
C ARG A 244 -3.05 -20.49 4.51
N VAL A 245 -2.62 -19.30 4.09
CA VAL A 245 -3.24 -18.02 4.47
C VAL A 245 -4.62 -17.84 3.82
N ALA A 246 -4.78 -18.23 2.56
CA ALA A 246 -6.08 -18.22 1.88
C ALA A 246 -7.11 -19.10 2.62
N ASP A 247 -6.66 -20.26 3.12
CA ASP A 247 -7.51 -21.24 3.81
C ASP A 247 -7.80 -20.93 5.29
N LEU A 248 -7.21 -19.87 5.86
CA LEU A 248 -7.55 -19.44 7.23
C LEU A 248 -9.05 -19.13 7.37
N PRO A 249 -9.64 -19.27 8.58
CA PRO A 249 -11.06 -19.01 8.82
C PRO A 249 -11.54 -17.65 8.27
N ARG A 250 -12.78 -17.63 7.80
CA ARG A 250 -13.47 -16.45 7.26
C ARG A 250 -14.83 -16.28 7.91
N ALA A 251 -15.25 -15.03 8.09
CA ALA A 251 -16.58 -14.72 8.62
C ALA A 251 -17.70 -15.00 7.60
N GLY A 252 -17.38 -15.04 6.29
CA GLY A 252 -18.36 -15.22 5.22
C GLY A 252 -17.95 -16.22 4.14
N ALA A 253 -18.89 -16.49 3.24
CA ALA A 253 -18.71 -17.44 2.14
C ALA A 253 -17.82 -16.91 0.99
N ARG A 254 -17.56 -15.59 0.92
CA ARG A 254 -16.71 -15.03 -0.12
C ARG A 254 -15.29 -15.61 0.01
N PRO A 255 -14.70 -16.14 -1.06
CA PRO A 255 -13.35 -16.67 -1.00
C PRO A 255 -12.33 -15.57 -0.66
N ARG A 256 -11.28 -15.93 0.08
CA ARG A 256 -10.10 -15.08 0.24
C ARG A 256 -9.16 -15.37 -0.91
N LEU A 257 -8.68 -14.32 -1.55
CA LEU A 257 -7.58 -14.31 -2.49
C LEU A 257 -6.34 -13.76 -1.76
N VAL A 258 -5.22 -14.46 -1.87
CA VAL A 258 -3.91 -13.98 -1.43
C VAL A 258 -3.08 -13.70 -2.68
N VAL A 259 -2.39 -12.57 -2.73
CA VAL A 259 -1.56 -12.12 -3.84
C VAL A 259 -0.20 -11.70 -3.27
N PHE A 260 0.84 -12.50 -3.51
CA PHE A 260 2.19 -12.23 -3.08
C PHE A 260 3.12 -11.94 -4.26
N THR A 261 3.72 -10.75 -4.23
CA THR A 261 4.75 -10.32 -5.19
C THR A 261 6.12 -10.83 -4.75
N GLN A 262 7.08 -10.92 -5.67
CA GLN A 262 8.43 -11.43 -5.42
C GLN A 262 9.49 -10.62 -6.18
N GLY A 263 9.37 -9.28 -6.15
CA GLY A 263 10.23 -8.39 -6.93
C GLY A 263 10.16 -8.68 -8.44
N ALA A 264 11.30 -9.07 -9.03
CA ALA A 264 11.41 -9.43 -10.45
C ALA A 264 10.96 -10.88 -10.74
N GLU A 265 10.78 -11.70 -9.72
CA GLU A 265 10.26 -13.05 -9.84
C GLU A 265 8.74 -13.05 -9.98
N CYS A 266 8.18 -14.24 -10.20
CA CYS A 266 6.75 -14.40 -10.43
C CYS A 266 5.89 -13.92 -9.25
N THR A 267 4.70 -13.38 -9.55
CA THR A 267 3.66 -13.14 -8.55
C THR A 267 2.84 -14.40 -8.34
N VAL A 268 2.66 -14.78 -7.08
CA VAL A 268 1.91 -15.95 -6.64
C VAL A 268 0.53 -15.51 -6.18
N THR A 269 -0.49 -16.28 -6.57
CA THR A 269 -1.84 -16.12 -6.03
C THR A 269 -2.42 -17.43 -5.56
N ALA A 270 -3.17 -17.39 -4.46
CA ALA A 270 -3.91 -18.53 -3.95
C ALA A 270 -5.31 -18.09 -3.54
N ALA A 271 -6.33 -18.86 -3.93
CA ALA A 271 -7.71 -18.60 -3.56
C ALA A 271 -8.23 -19.76 -2.71
N SER A 272 -9.06 -19.44 -1.73
CA SER A 272 -9.57 -20.46 -0.81
C SER A 272 -10.61 -21.41 -1.39
N ASP A 273 -11.19 -21.04 -2.53
CA ASP A 273 -12.17 -21.84 -3.29
C ASP A 273 -11.51 -22.64 -4.43
N ARG A 274 -10.17 -22.66 -4.49
CA ARG A 274 -9.40 -23.43 -5.46
C ARG A 274 -8.31 -24.22 -4.75
N GLU A 275 -8.02 -25.43 -5.23
CA GLU A 275 -6.90 -26.22 -4.73
C GLU A 275 -5.58 -25.66 -5.22
N ASP A 276 -5.50 -25.34 -6.52
CA ASP A 276 -4.28 -24.90 -7.17
C ASP A 276 -3.98 -23.41 -6.93
N MET A 277 -2.71 -23.12 -6.65
CA MET A 277 -2.13 -21.79 -6.77
C MET A 277 -1.93 -21.40 -8.24
N ARG A 278 -1.87 -20.10 -8.51
CA ARG A 278 -1.55 -19.56 -9.83
C ARG A 278 -0.32 -18.69 -9.76
N VAL A 279 0.49 -18.75 -10.80
CA VAL A 279 1.76 -18.04 -10.91
C VAL A 279 1.72 -17.15 -12.15
N PHE A 280 2.16 -15.90 -11.99
CA PHE A 280 2.19 -14.90 -13.05
C PHE A 280 3.61 -14.38 -13.23
N GLY A 281 4.20 -14.60 -14.39
CA GLY A 281 5.54 -14.09 -14.70
C GLY A 281 5.53 -12.56 -14.80
N VAL A 282 6.60 -11.93 -14.29
CA VAL A 282 6.82 -10.50 -14.43
C VAL A 282 7.66 -10.26 -15.68
N THR A 283 7.30 -9.25 -16.48
CA THR A 283 8.16 -8.83 -17.60
C THR A 283 9.36 -8.07 -17.03
N PRO A 284 10.60 -8.53 -17.22
CA PRO A 284 11.76 -7.88 -16.65
C PRO A 284 11.93 -6.45 -17.17
N VAL A 285 12.24 -5.53 -16.26
CA VAL A 285 12.71 -4.18 -16.62
C VAL A 285 14.24 -4.22 -16.68
N PRO A 286 14.87 -3.79 -17.79
CA PRO A 286 16.33 -3.74 -17.88
C PRO A 286 16.92 -2.92 -16.74
N SER A 287 17.98 -3.41 -16.07
CA SER A 287 18.57 -2.72 -14.91
C SER A 287 19.00 -1.28 -15.20
N ALA A 288 19.38 -0.97 -16.45
CA ALA A 288 19.73 0.39 -16.88
C ALA A 288 18.54 1.36 -16.96
N GLU A 289 17.31 0.85 -17.00
CA GLU A 289 16.06 1.63 -16.99
C GLU A 289 15.46 1.75 -15.58
N ILE A 290 15.96 0.99 -14.60
CA ILE A 290 15.46 1.04 -13.23
C ILE A 290 16.00 2.32 -12.58
N GLY A 291 15.10 3.26 -12.33
CA GLY A 291 15.38 4.46 -11.55
C GLY A 291 15.29 4.16 -10.07
N ASP A 292 14.12 3.73 -9.60
CA ASP A 292 13.85 3.45 -8.20
C ASP A 292 12.80 2.34 -8.01
N THR A 293 13.07 1.31 -7.19
CA THR A 293 12.08 0.27 -6.90
C THR A 293 11.10 0.67 -5.79
N ASN A 294 11.29 1.82 -5.14
CA ASN A 294 10.35 2.34 -4.16
C ASN A 294 8.96 2.55 -4.79
N GLY A 295 7.91 2.12 -4.09
CA GLY A 295 6.53 2.23 -4.57
C GLY A 295 6.14 1.20 -5.63
N ALA A 296 7.00 0.25 -6.02
CA ALA A 296 6.62 -0.81 -6.98
C ALA A 296 5.46 -1.67 -6.47
N GLY A 297 5.47 -2.03 -5.18
CA GLY A 297 4.37 -2.75 -4.54
C GLY A 297 3.07 -1.94 -4.49
N ASP A 298 3.15 -0.64 -4.17
CA ASP A 298 2.00 0.26 -4.18
C ASP A 298 1.41 0.39 -5.60
N ALA A 299 2.27 0.49 -6.61
CA ALA A 299 1.89 0.56 -8.01
C ALA A 299 1.27 -0.75 -8.52
N PHE A 300 1.78 -1.90 -8.05
CA PHE A 300 1.16 -3.19 -8.33
C PHE A 300 -0.27 -3.25 -7.78
N VAL A 301 -0.46 -2.86 -6.51
CA VAL A 301 -1.77 -2.81 -5.89
C VAL A 301 -2.68 -1.82 -6.61
N ALA A 302 -2.17 -0.65 -7.00
CA ALA A 302 -2.90 0.36 -7.76
C ALA A 302 -3.49 -0.21 -9.06
N GLY A 303 -2.66 -0.85 -9.89
CA GLY A 303 -3.08 -1.47 -11.14
C GLY A 303 -4.08 -2.60 -10.91
N PHE A 304 -3.83 -3.44 -9.92
CA PHE A 304 -4.73 -4.52 -9.52
C PHE A 304 -6.12 -3.98 -9.12
N LEU A 305 -6.17 -3.03 -8.18
CA LEU A 305 -7.42 -2.48 -7.65
C LEU A 305 -8.24 -1.77 -8.72
N ALA A 306 -7.57 -1.04 -9.63
CA ALA A 306 -8.23 -0.36 -10.74
C ALA A 306 -9.00 -1.33 -11.65
N GLN A 307 -8.45 -2.50 -11.94
CA GLN A 307 -9.16 -3.52 -12.73
C GLN A 307 -10.14 -4.33 -11.88
N TYR A 308 -9.79 -4.63 -10.64
CA TYR A 308 -10.60 -5.46 -9.76
C TYR A 308 -11.94 -4.80 -9.39
N ILE A 309 -11.96 -3.49 -9.12
CA ILE A 309 -13.21 -2.75 -8.84
C ILE A 309 -14.16 -2.72 -10.04
N GLN A 310 -13.62 -2.84 -11.26
CA GLN A 310 -14.36 -2.93 -12.52
C GLN A 310 -14.84 -4.36 -12.83
N GLY A 311 -14.56 -5.33 -11.95
CA GLY A 311 -14.97 -6.72 -12.11
C GLY A 311 -14.19 -7.48 -13.19
N LYS A 312 -12.96 -7.05 -13.49
CA LYS A 312 -12.10 -7.74 -14.46
C LYS A 312 -11.58 -9.08 -13.90
N PRO A 313 -11.23 -10.05 -14.76
CA PRO A 313 -10.63 -11.31 -14.32
C PRO A 313 -9.31 -11.11 -13.60
N LEU A 314 -8.95 -12.05 -12.72
CA LEU A 314 -7.72 -12.01 -11.92
C LEU A 314 -6.46 -11.75 -12.78
N ASP A 315 -6.39 -12.39 -13.95
CA ASP A 315 -5.28 -12.30 -14.89
C ASP A 315 -5.06 -10.84 -15.32
N THR A 316 -6.15 -10.15 -15.66
CA THR A 316 -6.12 -8.73 -16.04
C THR A 316 -5.74 -7.83 -14.86
N CYS A 317 -6.16 -8.17 -13.64
CA CYS A 317 -5.79 -7.42 -12.44
C CYS A 317 -4.29 -7.54 -12.14
N VAL A 318 -3.73 -8.76 -12.21
CA VAL A 318 -2.30 -8.99 -11.98
C VAL A 318 -1.47 -8.34 -13.10
N GLU A 319 -1.89 -8.49 -14.36
CA GLU A 319 -1.23 -7.87 -15.50
C GLU A 319 -1.17 -6.34 -15.40
N ALA A 320 -2.28 -5.69 -15.01
CA ALA A 320 -2.31 -4.25 -14.78
C ALA A 320 -1.39 -3.82 -13.64
N GLY A 321 -1.33 -4.63 -12.57
CA GLY A 321 -0.38 -4.41 -11.47
C GLY A 321 1.07 -4.49 -11.93
N HIS A 322 1.45 -5.53 -12.68
CA HIS A 322 2.80 -5.66 -13.25
C HIS A 322 3.14 -4.52 -14.21
N TRP A 323 2.21 -4.16 -15.09
CA TRP A 323 2.41 -3.06 -16.02
C TRP A 323 2.67 -1.74 -15.28
N LEU A 324 1.82 -1.39 -14.30
CA LEU A 324 1.97 -0.13 -13.58
C LEU A 324 3.23 -0.13 -12.70
N ALA A 325 3.54 -1.24 -12.03
CA ALA A 325 4.79 -1.39 -11.29
C ALA A 325 6.01 -1.23 -12.20
N GLY A 326 5.99 -1.83 -13.40
CA GLY A 326 7.03 -1.69 -14.41
C GLY A 326 7.26 -0.24 -14.84
N LEU A 327 6.20 0.58 -14.91
CA LEU A 327 6.32 2.01 -15.20
C LEU A 327 6.92 2.79 -14.02
N VAL A 328 6.49 2.49 -12.79
CA VAL A 328 6.95 3.18 -11.58
C VAL A 328 8.40 2.89 -11.28
N VAL A 329 8.90 1.66 -11.51
CA VAL A 329 10.32 1.36 -11.26
C VAL A 329 11.30 2.13 -12.15
N ARG A 330 10.79 2.77 -13.22
CA ARG A 330 11.55 3.66 -14.12
C ARG A 330 11.55 5.12 -13.66
N GLN A 331 10.81 5.44 -12.60
CA GLN A 331 10.73 6.77 -12.01
C GLN A 331 11.63 6.87 -10.77
N ILE A 332 11.80 8.08 -10.25
CA ILE A 332 12.41 8.32 -8.94
C ILE A 332 11.30 8.34 -7.89
N GLY A 333 11.40 7.52 -6.84
CA GLY A 333 10.39 7.36 -5.80
C GLY A 333 9.05 6.80 -6.32
N PRO A 334 7.97 6.92 -5.52
CA PRO A 334 6.66 6.35 -5.84
C PRO A 334 5.88 7.29 -6.79
N ASN A 335 6.56 7.79 -7.83
CA ASN A 335 5.96 8.66 -8.82
C ASN A 335 5.40 7.86 -9.99
N TYR A 336 4.29 8.34 -10.53
CA TYR A 336 3.71 7.84 -11.76
C TYR A 336 4.20 8.68 -12.94
N PRO A 337 4.40 8.10 -14.13
CA PRO A 337 4.76 8.86 -15.33
C PRO A 337 3.74 9.98 -15.60
N ASP A 338 4.21 11.12 -16.10
CA ASP A 338 3.34 12.18 -16.56
C ASP A 338 2.57 11.76 -17.83
N GLY A 339 1.35 12.27 -17.97
CA GLY A 339 0.46 12.00 -19.12
C GLY A 339 -0.64 10.97 -18.82
N ASP A 340 -1.45 10.67 -19.83
CA ASP A 340 -2.57 9.75 -19.71
C ASP A 340 -2.09 8.30 -19.69
N LEU A 341 -2.32 7.62 -18.57
CA LEU A 341 -1.98 6.22 -18.40
C LEU A 341 -3.13 5.34 -18.90
N THR A 342 -2.89 4.59 -19.99
CA THR A 342 -3.87 3.64 -20.53
C THR A 342 -3.31 2.23 -20.48
N PHE A 343 -3.90 1.39 -19.62
CA PHE A 343 -3.62 -0.04 -19.60
C PHE A 343 -4.43 -0.77 -20.67
N VAL A 344 -3.76 -1.58 -21.49
CA VAL A 344 -4.39 -2.47 -22.47
C VAL A 344 -3.99 -3.90 -22.12
N PRO A 345 -4.95 -4.78 -21.77
CA PRO A 345 -4.65 -6.19 -21.48
C PRO A 345 -4.10 -6.90 -22.72
N ALA A 346 -3.13 -7.80 -22.56
CA ALA A 346 -2.56 -8.56 -23.67
C ALA A 346 -3.62 -9.37 -24.44
N ASN A 347 -4.66 -9.83 -23.75
CA ASN A 347 -5.76 -10.60 -24.36
C ASN A 347 -6.82 -9.73 -25.08
N ALA A 348 -6.70 -8.40 -25.05
CA ALA A 348 -7.61 -7.48 -25.75
C ALA A 348 -7.18 -7.18 -27.20
N ALA A 349 -6.02 -7.68 -27.63
CA ALA A 349 -5.45 -7.44 -28.95
C ALA A 349 -5.79 -8.50 -30.02
N ASN A 350 -6.79 -9.36 -29.77
CA ASN A 350 -7.28 -10.36 -30.74
C ASN A 350 -8.72 -10.09 -31.18
#